data_AF-A0A661BBT9-F1
#
_entry.id   AF-A0A661BBT9-F1
#
_cell.length_a   1.000
_cell.length_b   1.000
_cell.length_c   1.000
_cell.angle_alpha   90.00
_cell.angle_beta   90.00
_cell.angle_gamma   90.00
#
_symmetry.space_group_name_H-M   'P 1'
#
loop_
_entity.id
_entity.type
_entity.pdbx_description
1 polymer ?
#
loop_
_entity_poly.entity_id
_entity_poly.type
_entity_poly.pdbx_seq_one_letter_code
_entity_poly.pdbx_strand_id
1 'polypeptide(L)'
;MFKSWNSIYGKNQPEKALEAFKKAAELLPNSPSILYNLGLAYLVTGDTNEAKIKLKKAYTIYPEDKMIKNKLIELYLAVGDTDEAIKIGWEKPLAKPSSILKH
;
A
#
# COMPACT_ATOMS: atom_id res chain seq x y z
N MET A 1 6.28 -9.26 -6.61
CA MET A 1 6.17 -10.17 -5.45
C MET A 1 4.76 -10.04 -4.85
N PHE A 2 3.78 -10.82 -5.33
CA PHE A 2 2.40 -10.86 -4.79
C PHE A 2 2.01 -12.28 -4.34
N LYS A 3 3.00 -13.14 -4.07
CA LYS A 3 2.79 -14.56 -3.78
C LYS A 3 2.01 -14.81 -2.47
N SER A 4 1.91 -13.83 -1.57
CA SER A 4 1.17 -13.97 -0.30
C SER A 4 -0.34 -13.97 -0.49
N TRP A 5 -0.92 -13.08 -1.30
CA TRP A 5 -2.36 -13.06 -1.57
C TRP A 5 -2.83 -14.29 -2.35
N ASN A 6 -2.04 -14.71 -3.34
CA ASN A 6 -2.32 -15.92 -4.12
C ASN A 6 -2.24 -17.20 -3.26
N SER A 7 -1.43 -17.20 -2.20
CA SER A 7 -1.29 -18.34 -1.28
C SER A 7 -2.38 -18.39 -0.20
N ILE A 8 -2.89 -17.24 0.25
CA ILE A 8 -3.95 -17.19 1.27
C ILE A 8 -5.33 -17.43 0.64
N TYR A 9 -5.54 -16.91 -0.58
CA TYR A 9 -6.86 -16.86 -1.18
C TYR A 9 -6.98 -17.70 -2.49
N GLY A 10 -5.91 -18.26 -3.06
CA GLY A 10 -6.05 -19.12 -4.25
C GLY A 10 -6.56 -18.36 -5.50
N LYS A 11 -6.40 -18.98 -6.67
CA LYS A 11 -6.41 -18.32 -8.00
C LYS A 11 -7.68 -17.54 -8.42
N ASN A 12 -8.75 -17.47 -7.60
CA ASN A 12 -10.04 -16.88 -7.97
C ASN A 12 -10.72 -16.10 -6.83
N GLN A 13 -9.97 -15.70 -5.81
CA GLN A 13 -10.48 -14.98 -4.65
C GLN A 13 -10.07 -13.49 -4.52
N PRO A 14 -9.13 -12.89 -5.30
CA PRO A 14 -8.86 -11.46 -5.13
C PRO A 14 -10.09 -10.60 -5.42
N GLU A 15 -10.94 -10.99 -6.38
CA GLU A 15 -12.20 -10.33 -6.69
C GLU A 15 -13.22 -10.49 -5.54
N LYS A 16 -13.30 -11.67 -4.93
CA LYS A 16 -14.17 -11.93 -3.77
C LYS A 16 -13.74 -11.14 -2.55
N ALA A 17 -12.43 -11.07 -2.29
CA ALA A 17 -11.87 -10.26 -1.23
C ALA A 17 -12.15 -8.77 -1.47
N LEU A 18 -12.01 -8.31 -2.72
CA LEU A 18 -12.37 -6.95 -3.10
C LEU A 18 -13.85 -6.66 -2.79
N GLU A 19 -14.77 -7.55 -3.17
CA GLU A 19 -16.20 -7.38 -2.87
C GLU A 19 -16.49 -7.37 -1.36
N ALA A 20 -15.87 -8.27 -0.60
CA ALA A 20 -16.02 -8.34 0.86
C ALA A 20 -15.53 -7.06 1.53
N PHE A 21 -14.37 -6.53 1.12
CA PHE A 21 -13.85 -5.28 1.66
C PHE A 21 -14.63 -4.04 1.20
N LYS A 22 -15.26 -4.06 0.02
CA LYS A 22 -16.19 -3.00 -0.41
C LYS A 22 -17.39 -2.93 0.55
N LYS A 23 -18.05 -4.07 0.82
CA LYS A 23 -19.15 -4.16 1.79
C LYS A 23 -18.71 -3.74 3.20
N ALA A 24 -17.53 -4.17 3.63
CA ALA A 24 -16.98 -3.75 4.92
C ALA A 24 -16.72 -2.24 4.98
N ALA A 25 -16.29 -1.62 3.88
CA ALA A 25 -16.08 -0.18 3.79
C ALA A 25 -17.39 0.61 3.74
N GLU A 26 -18.50 0.01 3.31
CA GLU A 26 -19.83 0.62 3.43
C GLU A 26 -20.28 0.68 4.90
N LEU A 27 -20.01 -0.37 5.66
CA LEU A 27 -20.33 -0.43 7.10
C LEU A 27 -19.38 0.42 7.95
N LEU A 28 -18.10 0.46 7.60
CA LEU A 28 -17.03 1.11 8.34
C LEU A 28 -16.18 2.02 7.41
N PRO A 29 -16.76 3.11 6.88
CA PRO A 29 -16.13 3.93 5.82
C PRO A 29 -14.85 4.65 6.25
N ASN A 30 -14.62 4.77 7.56
CA ASN A 30 -13.49 5.46 8.14
C ASN A 30 -12.60 4.53 8.98
N SER A 31 -12.72 3.21 8.83
CA SER A 31 -11.79 2.28 9.47
C SER A 31 -10.48 2.21 8.66
N PRO A 32 -9.33 2.62 9.21
CA PRO A 32 -8.05 2.56 8.51
C PRO A 32 -7.69 1.15 8.05
N SER A 33 -7.97 0.14 8.88
CA SER A 33 -7.69 -1.26 8.57
C SER A 33 -8.52 -1.78 7.40
N ILE A 34 -9.80 -1.41 7.33
CA ILE A 34 -10.67 -1.78 6.20
C ILE A 34 -10.22 -1.08 4.92
N LEU A 35 -9.93 0.23 4.99
CA LEU A 35 -9.44 0.99 3.85
C LEU A 35 -8.08 0.49 3.35
N TYR A 36 -7.19 0.08 4.26
CA TYR A 36 -5.91 -0.54 3.94
C TYR A 36 -6.10 -1.85 3.19
N ASN A 37 -6.90 -2.77 3.72
CA ASN A 37 -7.15 -4.06 3.08
C ASN A 37 -7.90 -3.93 1.75
N LEU A 38 -8.83 -2.97 1.64
CA LEU A 38 -9.50 -2.65 0.39
C LEU A 38 -8.49 -2.12 -0.65
N GLY A 39 -7.56 -1.27 -0.23
CA GLY A 39 -6.48 -0.79 -1.09
C GLY A 39 -5.58 -1.92 -1.58
N LEU A 40 -5.22 -2.87 -0.71
CA LEU A 40 -4.47 -4.06 -1.11
C LEU A 40 -5.26 -4.93 -2.10
N ALA A 41 -6.56 -5.12 -1.89
CA ALA A 41 -7.41 -5.88 -2.80
C ALA A 41 -7.39 -5.27 -4.19
N TYR A 42 -7.53 -3.94 -4.30
CA TYR A 42 -7.44 -3.22 -5.56
C TYR A 42 -6.07 -3.36 -6.25
N LEU A 43 -4.96 -3.40 -5.50
CA LEU A 43 -3.64 -3.66 -6.08
C LEU A 43 -3.55 -5.05 -6.71
N VAL A 44 -4.17 -6.05 -6.07
CA VAL A 44 -4.15 -7.42 -6.57
C VAL A 44 -5.07 -7.60 -7.77
N THR A 45 -6.19 -6.88 -7.83
CA THR A 45 -7.10 -6.88 -9.00
C THR A 45 -6.62 -5.97 -10.14
N GLY A 46 -5.56 -5.18 -9.92
CA GLY A 46 -4.95 -4.32 -10.94
C GLY A 46 -5.42 -2.86 -10.94
N ASP A 47 -6.40 -2.50 -10.10
CA ASP A 47 -6.96 -1.15 -10.00
C ASP A 47 -6.10 -0.24 -9.12
N THR A 48 -4.92 0.09 -9.63
CA THR A 48 -3.90 0.86 -8.90
C THR A 48 -4.39 2.25 -8.46
N ASN A 49 -5.26 2.88 -9.25
CA ASN A 49 -5.86 4.20 -8.92
C ASN A 49 -6.76 4.13 -7.69
N GLU A 50 -7.66 3.14 -7.62
CA GLU A 50 -8.52 2.96 -6.47
C GLU A 50 -7.70 2.57 -5.24
N ALA A 51 -6.68 1.73 -5.39
CA ALA A 51 -5.77 1.40 -4.31
C ALA A 51 -5.13 2.64 -3.68
N LYS A 52 -4.63 3.57 -4.52
CA LYS A 52 -4.06 4.85 -4.08
C LYS A 52 -5.07 5.67 -3.28
N ILE A 53 -6.31 5.77 -3.75
CA ILE A 53 -7.38 6.51 -3.05
C ILE A 53 -7.64 5.90 -1.67
N LYS A 54 -7.79 4.58 -1.56
CA LYS A 54 -8.12 3.93 -0.28
C LYS A 54 -6.95 3.97 0.71
N LEU A 55 -5.72 3.71 0.25
CA LEU A 55 -4.53 3.79 1.09
C LEU A 55 -4.24 5.22 1.55
N LYS A 56 -4.43 6.21 0.68
CA LYS A 56 -4.31 7.62 1.07
C LYS A 56 -5.35 7.99 2.13
N LYS A 57 -6.61 7.56 1.98
CA LYS A 57 -7.64 7.80 3.00
C LYS A 57 -7.29 7.11 4.32
N ALA A 58 -6.82 5.88 4.29
CA ALA A 58 -6.36 5.15 5.48
C ALA A 58 -5.24 5.91 6.21
N TYR A 59 -4.26 6.41 5.45
CA TYR A 59 -3.16 7.22 5.99
C TYR A 59 -3.63 8.55 6.56
N THR A 60 -4.59 9.22 5.92
CA THR A 60 -5.16 10.48 6.45
C THR A 60 -5.85 10.27 7.80
N ILE A 61 -6.50 9.12 8.02
CA ILE A 61 -7.20 8.83 9.28
C ILE A 61 -6.22 8.39 10.36
N TYR A 62 -5.22 7.59 10.02
CA TYR A 62 -4.22 7.10 10.97
C TYR A 62 -2.79 7.19 10.42
N PRO A 63 -2.18 8.40 10.45
CA PRO A 63 -0.87 8.65 9.84
C PRO A 63 0.31 8.02 10.60
N GLU A 64 0.10 7.66 11.87
CA GLU A 64 1.10 7.01 12.73
C GLU A 64 1.30 5.53 12.41
N ASP A 65 0.39 4.92 11.63
CA ASP A 65 0.52 3.53 11.22
C ASP A 65 1.63 3.36 10.18
N LYS A 66 2.75 2.79 10.65
CA LYS A 66 3.90 2.51 9.81
C LYS A 66 3.58 1.54 8.67
N MET A 67 2.64 0.61 8.85
CA MET A 67 2.24 -0.35 7.82
C MET A 67 1.51 0.37 6.68
N ILE A 68 0.54 1.22 7.00
CA ILE A 68 -0.20 2.02 6.02
C ILE A 68 0.75 2.98 5.31
N LYS A 69 1.58 3.70 6.08
CA LYS A 69 2.58 4.64 5.56
C LYS A 69 3.52 3.96 4.56
N ASN A 70 4.13 2.84 4.95
CA ASN A 70 5.07 2.11 4.10
C ASN A 70 4.41 1.56 2.85
N LYS A 71 3.17 1.06 2.95
CA LYS A 71 2.44 0.56 1.78
C LYS A 71 2.10 1.66 0.80
N LEU A 72 1.72 2.84 1.30
CA LEU A 72 1.43 4.00 0.46
C LEU A 72 2.70 4.53 -0.22
N ILE A 73 3.84 4.56 0.48
CA ILE A 73 5.16 4.86 -0.12
C ILE A 73 5.50 3.85 -1.22
N GLU A 74 5.40 2.55 -0.95
CA GLU A 74 5.67 1.48 -1.93
C GLU A 74 4.81 1.65 -3.18
N LEU A 75 3.53 1.98 -3.00
CA LEU A 75 2.61 2.26 -4.10
C LEU A 75 3.06 3.48 -4.92
N TYR A 76 3.39 4.60 -4.26
CA TYR A 76 3.84 5.80 -4.96
C TYR A 76 5.12 5.55 -5.76
N LEU A 77 6.07 4.82 -5.21
CA LEU A 77 7.29 4.42 -5.93
C LEU A 77 6.97 3.51 -7.12
N ALA A 78 6.02 2.59 -6.97
CA ALA A 78 5.64 1.67 -8.04
C ALA A 78 4.96 2.37 -9.23
N VAL A 79 4.20 3.45 -8.98
CA VAL A 79 3.56 4.27 -10.04
C VAL A 79 4.43 5.41 -10.56
N GLY A 80 5.62 5.61 -10.00
CA GLY A 80 6.56 6.66 -10.39
C GLY A 80 6.34 8.02 -9.71
N ASP A 81 5.36 8.12 -8.80
CA ASP A 81 5.03 9.32 -8.01
C ASP A 81 6.05 9.52 -6.85
N THR A 82 7.33 9.56 -7.18
CA THR A 82 8.43 9.63 -6.20
C THR A 82 8.32 10.88 -5.31
N ASP A 83 7.83 11.99 -5.84
CA ASP A 83 7.63 13.22 -5.08
C ASP A 83 6.63 13.05 -3.93
N GLU A 84 5.55 12.31 -4.14
CA GLU A 84 4.56 12.02 -3.09
C GLU A 84 5.12 11.05 -2.05
N ALA A 85 5.95 10.08 -2.48
CA ALA A 85 6.67 9.23 -1.56
C ALA A 85 7.59 10.06 -0.64
N ILE A 86 8.36 11.00 -1.20
CA ILE A 86 9.25 11.90 -0.43
C ILE A 86 8.45 12.75 0.57
N LYS A 87 7.32 13.33 0.14
CA LYS A 87 6.46 14.15 1.02
C LYS A 87 5.95 13.38 2.24
N ILE A 88 5.65 12.09 2.08
CA ILE A 88 5.19 11.23 3.18
C ILE A 88 6.37 10.80 4.09
N GLY A 89 7.60 10.95 3.62
CA GLY A 89 8.81 10.63 4.36
C GLY A 89 9.53 9.38 3.85
N TRP A 90 9.41 9.08 2.55
CA TRP A 90 10.38 8.21 1.90
C TRP A 90 11.68 8.96 1.69
N GLU A 91 12.74 8.45 2.30
CA GLU A 91 14.09 8.89 2.02
C GLU A 91 14.70 7.93 1.01
N LYS A 92 15.27 8.50 -0.07
CA LYS A 92 16.02 7.69 -1.02
C LYS A 92 17.11 6.95 -0.25
N PRO A 93 17.25 5.62 -0.41
CA PRO A 93 18.34 4.90 0.22
C PRO A 93 19.63 5.59 -0.21
N LEU A 94 20.32 6.22 0.75
CA LEU A 94 21.69 6.66 0.52
C LEU A 94 22.41 5.40 0.05
N ALA A 95 22.97 5.44 -1.16
CA ALA A 95 23.90 4.41 -1.59
C ALA A 95 24.86 4.26 -0.40
N LYS A 96 24.87 3.06 0.24
CA LYS A 96 25.74 2.82 1.39
C LYS A 96 27.07 3.47 1.02
N PRO A 97 27.63 4.38 1.84
CA PRO A 97 28.96 4.86 1.54
C PRO A 97 29.78 3.59 1.37
N SER A 98 30.17 3.30 0.13
CA SER A 98 31.15 2.26 -0.13
C SER A 98 32.29 2.73 0.74
N SER A 99 32.55 2.01 1.82
CA SER A 99 33.68 2.27 2.69
C SER A 99 34.89 2.07 1.80
N ILE A 100 35.27 3.12 1.08
CA ILE A 100 36.48 3.20 0.29
C ILE A 100 37.57 3.07 1.33
N LEU A 101 38.23 1.92 1.24
CA LEU A 101 39.49 1.57 1.85
C LEU A 101 40.33 2.81 2.19
N LYS A 102 40.38 3.18 3.47
CA LYS A 102 41.51 3.95 3.99
C LYS A 102 42.57 2.94 4.41
N HIS A 103 43.47 2.71 3.44
CA HIS A 103 44.93 2.57 3.54
C HIS A 103 45.49 1.95 4.82
#